data_AF-A0A6S7K0F7-F1
#
_entry.id   AF-A0A6S7K0F7-F1
#
_cell.length_a   1.000
_cell.length_b   1.000
_cell.length_c   1.000
_cell.angle_alpha   90.00
_cell.angle_beta   90.00
_cell.angle_gamma   90.00
#
_symmetry.space_group_name_H-M   'P 1'
#
loop_
_entity.id
_entity.type
_entity.pdbx_description
1 polymer ?
#
loop_
_entity_poly.entity_id
_entity_poly.type
_entity_poly.pdbx_seq_one_letter_code
_entity_poly.pdbx_strand_id
1 'polypeptide(L)'
;MAESSSTDGEVVQDTASNVLQAGLKGGAFSFVISTSSVFVVKEICDAVVGVAKELGGANENAVEITKELVKLAALYTGYKLLKPVIDEAVKKGFGGERKDQKVEDIKPGSLHVLLRCFTDKRFLEVLADYESGGITERLQEEFSQIDGIEVEGLKVEIENMEEVEKTKAAINKRESKPITERTEFQKERLAIEKSVLERCWPGQVTWIDPAGESKVEVSLITNNGNRYCLRLYLEPDFPYSAPDMVVCSSPSPMPSWGVDGDKHTLGNRDGFLKICHCRPSSWTSSSTLYDVVMKGRLWLEAYEGYLMTGKDLSTFLVVMKLRE
;
A
#
# COMPACT_ATOMS: atom_id res chain seq x y z
N MET A 1 1.20 4.26 53.86
CA MET A 1 0.78 2.97 53.27
C MET A 1 -0.43 3.27 52.40
N ALA A 2 -0.47 3.11 51.09
CA ALA A 2 0.51 2.68 50.09
C ALA A 2 0.14 3.36 48.75
N GLU A 3 1.12 3.51 47.88
CA GLU A 3 1.05 4.02 46.50
C GLU A 3 0.46 2.99 45.53
N SER A 4 -0.11 3.46 44.41
CA SER A 4 -0.02 2.85 43.06
C SER A 4 -0.61 3.85 42.04
N SER A 5 0.18 4.56 41.23
CA SER A 5 1.04 4.20 40.10
C SER A 5 0.28 3.85 38.82
N SER A 6 0.19 4.85 37.95
CA SER A 6 -0.04 4.78 36.50
C SER A 6 1.14 4.10 35.78
N THR A 7 0.87 3.23 34.81
CA THR A 7 1.61 3.06 33.53
C THR A 7 1.06 1.84 32.80
N ASP A 8 0.28 2.02 31.74
CA ASP A 8 -0.08 0.94 30.77
C ASP A 8 -0.45 1.57 29.41
N GLY A 9 0.41 2.46 28.90
CA GLY A 9 0.20 3.16 27.64
C GLY A 9 1.21 2.86 26.53
N GLU A 10 2.36 2.25 26.84
CA GLU A 10 3.53 2.38 25.96
C GLU A 10 4.04 1.05 25.36
N VAL A 11 3.48 -0.10 25.77
CA VAL A 11 4.01 -1.42 25.34
C VAL A 11 3.34 -1.96 24.06
N VAL A 12 2.16 -1.46 23.68
CA VAL A 12 1.36 -2.04 22.58
C VAL A 12 1.85 -1.63 21.18
N GLN A 13 2.58 -0.51 21.05
CA GLN A 13 3.06 -0.03 19.76
C GLN A 13 4.32 -0.75 19.27
N ASP A 14 5.16 -1.21 20.18
CA ASP A 14 6.51 -1.72 19.85
C ASP A 14 6.49 -3.20 19.40
N THR A 15 5.50 -3.98 19.86
CA THR A 15 5.34 -5.38 19.43
C THR A 15 4.73 -5.48 18.03
N ALA A 16 3.84 -4.56 17.66
CA ALA A 16 3.22 -4.53 16.32
C ALA A 16 4.25 -4.23 15.23
N SER A 17 5.20 -3.32 15.49
CA SER A 17 6.24 -2.94 14.54
C SER A 17 7.25 -4.08 14.28
N ASN A 18 7.57 -4.88 15.31
CA ASN A 18 8.50 -6.01 15.19
C ASN A 18 7.85 -7.26 14.55
N VAL A 19 6.55 -7.50 14.76
CA VAL A 19 5.82 -8.58 14.08
C VAL A 19 5.56 -8.23 12.60
N LEU A 20 5.40 -6.95 12.27
CA LEU A 20 5.29 -6.47 10.88
C LEU A 20 6.53 -6.77 10.04
N GLN A 21 7.74 -6.78 10.62
CA GLN A 21 8.97 -7.10 9.88
C GLN A 21 9.13 -8.58 9.52
N ALA A 22 8.55 -9.50 10.30
CA ALA A 22 8.70 -10.95 10.10
C ALA A 22 7.84 -11.51 8.95
N GLY A 23 6.92 -10.70 8.39
CA GLY A 23 5.98 -11.10 7.33
C GLY A 23 6.08 -10.30 6.03
N LEU A 24 7.07 -9.42 5.86
CA LEU A 24 7.20 -8.58 4.65
C LEU A 24 7.55 -9.43 3.44
N LYS A 25 6.54 -9.82 2.67
CA LYS A 25 6.71 -10.40 1.34
C LYS A 25 7.06 -9.29 0.37
N GLY A 26 8.34 -9.06 0.14
CA GLY A 26 8.84 -8.13 -0.87
C GLY A 26 10.36 -8.07 -0.84
N GLY A 27 10.97 -7.88 -2.00
CA GLY A 27 12.43 -7.76 -2.12
C GLY A 27 12.93 -6.35 -1.92
N ALA A 28 14.25 -6.19 -1.93
CA ALA A 28 14.91 -4.90 -1.93
C ALA A 28 15.71 -4.73 -3.23
N PHE A 29 15.74 -3.50 -3.74
CA PHE A 29 16.56 -3.09 -4.86
C PHE A 29 17.67 -2.18 -4.37
N SER A 30 18.89 -2.45 -4.82
CA SER A 30 20.06 -1.61 -4.61
C SER A 30 20.34 -0.87 -5.91
N PHE A 31 19.84 0.35 -6.04
CA PHE A 31 20.01 1.15 -7.25
C PHE A 31 21.28 1.98 -7.18
N VAL A 32 21.97 2.09 -8.32
CA VAL A 32 23.05 3.04 -8.55
C VAL A 32 22.61 4.02 -9.61
N ILE A 33 22.53 5.29 -9.22
CA ILE A 33 22.20 6.39 -10.11
C ILE A 33 23.49 7.14 -10.44
N SER A 34 23.82 7.18 -11.72
CA SER A 34 25.00 7.86 -12.25
C SER A 34 24.63 8.77 -13.42
N THR A 35 25.49 9.73 -13.73
CA THR A 35 25.29 10.69 -14.82
C THR A 35 26.59 10.83 -15.60
N SER A 36 26.51 11.09 -16.91
CA SER A 36 27.72 11.39 -17.70
C SER A 36 28.21 12.81 -17.42
N SER A 37 27.30 13.74 -17.18
CA SER A 37 27.55 15.16 -16.91
C SER A 37 26.47 15.72 -16.00
N VAL A 38 26.86 16.59 -15.07
CA VAL A 38 25.93 17.50 -14.40
C VAL A 38 26.47 18.91 -14.54
N PHE A 39 25.64 19.82 -15.04
CA PHE A 39 25.95 21.23 -15.12
C PHE A 39 25.22 21.96 -14.00
N VAL A 40 25.95 22.75 -13.22
CA VAL A 40 25.36 23.63 -12.21
C VAL A 40 25.36 25.06 -12.73
N VAL A 41 24.20 25.71 -12.73
CA VAL A 41 24.05 27.09 -13.19
C VAL A 41 24.58 28.06 -12.13
N LYS A 42 25.24 29.12 -12.60
CA LYS A 42 26.02 30.10 -11.84
C LYS A 42 25.35 30.68 -10.58
N GLU A 43 24.03 30.83 -10.57
CA GLU A 43 23.28 31.44 -9.45
C GLU A 43 23.34 30.59 -8.16
N ILE A 44 23.37 29.25 -8.29
CA ILE A 44 23.59 28.35 -7.13
C ILE A 44 25.03 28.46 -6.64
N CYS A 45 25.99 28.56 -7.55
CA CYS A 45 27.39 28.73 -7.19
C CYS A 45 27.62 30.05 -6.44
N ASP A 46 27.02 31.16 -6.88
CA ASP A 46 27.14 32.46 -6.22
C ASP A 46 26.53 32.45 -4.80
N ALA A 47 25.38 31.79 -4.62
CA ALA A 47 24.76 31.60 -3.30
C ALA A 47 25.63 30.73 -2.37
N VAL A 48 26.21 29.63 -2.89
CA VAL A 48 27.08 28.74 -2.12
C VAL A 48 28.42 29.40 -1.77
N VAL A 49 29.00 30.16 -2.70
CA VAL A 49 30.23 30.95 -2.46
C VAL A 49 29.98 32.03 -1.40
N GLY A 50 28.79 32.65 -1.40
CA GLY A 50 28.36 33.58 -0.35
C GLY A 50 28.38 32.94 1.04
N VAL A 51 27.77 31.76 1.17
CA VAL A 51 27.73 31.00 2.44
C VAL A 51 29.13 30.51 2.86
N ALA A 52 29.97 30.08 1.92
CA ALA A 52 31.34 29.64 2.21
C ALA A 52 32.26 30.77 2.71
N LYS A 53 32.04 32.00 2.23
CA LYS A 53 32.72 33.21 2.74
C LYS A 53 32.30 33.54 4.17
N GLU A 54 31.01 33.44 4.48
CA GLU A 54 30.50 33.69 5.85
C GLU A 54 31.00 32.66 6.87
N LEU A 55 31.26 31.43 6.44
CA LEU A 55 31.80 30.35 7.28
C LEU A 55 33.34 30.34 7.36
N GLY A 56 34.03 31.38 6.86
CA GLY A 56 35.47 31.57 7.00
C GLY A 56 36.35 30.58 6.20
N GLY A 57 35.80 30.00 5.13
CA GLY A 57 36.36 28.82 4.47
C GLY A 57 36.85 29.02 3.03
N ALA A 58 37.22 30.21 2.58
CA ALA A 58 37.71 30.39 1.20
C ALA A 58 39.13 30.96 1.13
N ASN A 59 40.04 30.16 0.58
CA ASN A 59 41.32 30.60 0.02
C ASN A 59 41.04 31.31 -1.31
N GLU A 60 41.64 32.48 -1.55
CA GLU A 60 41.27 33.44 -2.60
C GLU A 60 41.55 33.00 -4.06
N ASN A 61 41.81 31.72 -4.34
CA ASN A 61 42.21 31.22 -5.66
C ASN A 61 41.38 30.01 -6.16
N ALA A 62 40.06 30.10 -6.16
CA ALA A 62 39.16 29.28 -6.99
C ALA A 62 37.77 29.94 -6.91
N VAL A 63 37.00 30.19 -7.96
CA VAL A 63 36.76 29.37 -9.13
C VAL A 63 36.33 30.30 -10.27
N GLU A 64 37.07 30.30 -11.38
CA GLU A 64 36.52 30.71 -12.66
C GLU A 64 35.62 29.56 -13.11
N ILE A 65 34.32 29.62 -12.81
CA ILE A 65 33.38 28.52 -13.07
C ILE A 65 33.05 28.53 -14.57
N THR A 66 33.92 27.86 -15.32
CA THR A 66 33.57 27.24 -16.59
C THR A 66 32.51 26.16 -16.34
N LYS A 67 31.75 25.75 -17.35
CA LYS A 67 30.80 24.61 -17.28
C LYS A 67 31.54 23.33 -16.87
N GLU A 68 31.86 23.16 -15.59
CA GLU A 68 32.59 21.99 -15.12
C GLU A 68 31.63 20.82 -14.98
N LEU A 69 31.98 19.70 -15.62
CA LEU A 69 31.31 18.43 -15.43
C LEU A 69 31.56 17.97 -13.98
N VAL A 70 30.54 18.10 -13.12
CA VAL A 70 30.59 17.55 -11.78
C VAL A 70 29.77 16.26 -11.75
N LYS A 71 30.27 15.20 -11.09
CA LYS A 71 29.50 13.96 -10.90
C LYS A 71 28.35 14.22 -9.92
N LEU A 72 27.18 13.63 -10.15
CA LEU A 72 26.00 13.78 -9.26
C LEU A 72 26.30 13.49 -7.77
N ALA A 73 27.14 12.49 -7.50
CA ALA A 73 27.59 12.19 -6.15
C ALA A 73 28.41 13.31 -5.49
N ALA A 74 29.25 14.01 -6.27
CA ALA A 74 30.02 15.14 -5.75
C ALA A 74 29.09 16.32 -5.40
N LEU A 75 28.00 16.51 -6.15
CA LEU A 75 26.96 17.49 -5.79
C LEU A 75 26.24 17.09 -4.49
N TYR A 76 25.84 15.84 -4.38
CA TYR A 76 25.15 15.31 -3.21
C TYR A 76 25.99 15.41 -1.92
N THR A 77 27.29 15.18 -2.01
CA THR A 77 28.20 15.18 -0.84
C THR A 77 28.78 16.56 -0.55
N GLY A 78 29.14 17.30 -1.60
CA GLY A 78 29.85 18.58 -1.52
C GLY A 78 28.95 19.75 -1.17
N TYR A 79 27.65 19.65 -1.47
CA TYR A 79 26.69 20.75 -1.29
C TYR A 79 25.57 20.33 -0.35
N LYS A 80 25.79 20.48 0.96
CA LYS A 80 24.80 20.15 2.01
C LYS A 80 23.41 20.76 1.75
N LEU A 81 23.35 21.92 1.09
CA LEU A 81 22.11 22.62 0.74
C LEU A 81 21.31 21.93 -0.38
N LEU A 82 21.97 21.18 -1.26
CA LEU A 82 21.31 20.47 -2.38
C LEU A 82 20.82 19.08 -1.97
N LYS A 83 21.34 18.51 -0.88
CA LYS A 83 20.97 17.17 -0.39
C LYS A 83 19.45 16.99 -0.22
N PRO A 84 18.69 17.88 0.43
CA PRO A 84 17.24 17.70 0.59
C PRO A 84 16.49 17.72 -0.75
N VAL A 85 16.94 18.56 -1.69
CA VAL A 85 16.31 18.70 -3.01
C VAL A 85 16.56 17.44 -3.85
N ILE A 86 17.78 16.91 -3.81
CA ILE A 86 18.13 15.66 -4.47
C ILE A 86 17.39 14.47 -3.83
N ASP A 87 17.31 14.40 -2.50
CA ASP A 87 16.57 13.35 -1.80
C ASP A 87 15.09 13.34 -2.21
N GLU A 88 14.46 14.51 -2.32
CA GLU A 88 13.07 14.64 -2.80
C GLU A 88 12.90 14.22 -4.26
N ALA A 89 13.81 14.65 -5.16
CA ALA A 89 13.78 14.23 -6.56
C ALA A 89 13.90 12.71 -6.71
N VAL A 90 14.79 12.08 -5.92
CA VAL A 90 14.96 10.62 -5.89
C VAL A 90 13.69 9.94 -5.41
N LYS A 91 13.10 10.40 -4.29
CA LYS A 91 11.83 9.83 -3.79
C LYS A 91 10.72 9.91 -4.83
N LYS A 92 10.56 11.06 -5.49
CA LYS A 92 9.56 11.25 -6.54
C LYS A 92 9.81 10.37 -7.76
N GLY A 93 11.06 10.22 -8.21
CA GLY A 93 11.42 9.32 -9.31
C GLY A 93 11.06 7.86 -9.05
N PHE A 94 11.17 7.41 -7.80
CA PHE A 94 10.70 6.09 -7.35
C PHE A 94 9.19 6.02 -7.03
N GLY A 95 8.42 7.06 -7.35
CA GLY A 95 6.96 7.08 -7.24
C GLY A 95 6.40 7.69 -5.95
N GLY A 96 7.20 8.48 -5.22
CA GLY A 96 6.80 9.28 -4.07
C GLY A 96 6.60 8.50 -2.77
N GLU A 97 5.93 9.14 -1.80
CA GLU A 97 5.56 8.49 -0.53
C GLU A 97 4.49 7.41 -0.77
N ARG A 98 4.79 6.20 -0.33
CA ARG A 98 3.89 5.05 -0.46
C ARG A 98 3.95 4.18 0.79
N LYS A 99 2.85 3.46 1.06
CA LYS A 99 2.74 2.55 2.22
C LYS A 99 3.35 1.17 1.96
N ASP A 100 3.58 0.82 0.70
CA ASP A 100 4.01 -0.50 0.23
C ASP A 100 5.47 -0.54 -0.27
N GLN A 101 6.19 0.58 -0.14
CA GLN A 101 7.63 0.67 -0.39
C GLN A 101 8.26 1.76 0.48
N LYS A 102 9.58 1.73 0.62
CA LYS A 102 10.36 2.78 1.29
C LYS A 102 11.71 2.97 0.63
N VAL A 103 12.07 4.23 0.39
CA VAL A 103 13.39 4.66 -0.08
C VAL A 103 14.28 4.91 1.14
N GLU A 104 15.43 4.24 1.20
CA GLU A 104 16.35 4.24 2.34
C GLU A 104 17.81 4.38 1.85
N ASP A 105 18.73 4.68 2.77
CA ASP A 105 20.18 4.56 2.60
C ASP A 105 20.80 5.24 1.36
N ILE A 106 20.38 6.47 1.07
CA ILE A 106 20.98 7.27 -0.01
C ILE A 106 22.44 7.63 0.32
N LYS A 107 23.40 6.97 -0.36
CA LYS A 107 24.85 7.10 -0.09
C LYS A 107 25.64 7.81 -1.21
N PRO A 108 26.71 8.55 -0.87
CA PRO A 108 27.57 9.24 -1.84
C PRO A 108 28.58 8.30 -2.54
N GLY A 109 28.81 8.56 -3.84
CA GLY A 109 29.83 7.93 -4.71
C GLY A 109 29.35 7.83 -6.16
N SER A 110 28.25 7.11 -6.32
CA SER A 110 27.23 7.16 -7.37
C SER A 110 25.94 6.94 -6.59
N LEU A 111 24.94 7.81 -6.77
CA LEU A 111 23.88 7.98 -5.78
C LEU A 111 23.16 6.65 -5.54
N HIS A 112 23.54 5.99 -4.45
CA HIS A 112 23.18 4.61 -4.18
C HIS A 112 21.92 4.62 -3.35
N VAL A 113 20.85 4.00 -3.83
CA VAL A 113 19.51 4.08 -3.24
C VAL A 113 19.01 2.68 -2.92
N LEU A 114 18.66 2.44 -1.66
CA LEU A 114 17.98 1.22 -1.27
C LEU A 114 16.48 1.43 -1.38
N LEU A 115 15.79 0.67 -2.24
CA LEU A 115 14.34 0.68 -2.31
C LEU A 115 13.80 -0.65 -1.78
N ARG A 116 13.16 -0.61 -0.62
CA ARG A 116 12.53 -1.76 0.01
C ARG A 116 11.07 -1.85 -0.43
N CYS A 117 10.66 -2.96 -1.02
CA CYS A 117 9.26 -3.25 -1.32
C CYS A 117 8.67 -4.12 -0.21
N PHE A 118 7.43 -3.84 0.20
CA PHE A 118 6.74 -4.59 1.25
C PHE A 118 5.72 -5.59 0.69
N THR A 119 5.49 -5.60 -0.63
CA THR A 119 4.61 -6.56 -1.32
C THR A 119 5.28 -7.15 -2.58
N ASP A 120 4.96 -8.40 -2.89
CA ASP A 120 5.43 -9.09 -4.12
C ASP A 120 4.95 -8.35 -5.39
N LYS A 121 3.69 -7.90 -5.40
CA LYS A 121 3.12 -7.10 -6.49
C LYS A 121 3.94 -5.84 -6.72
N ARG A 122 4.24 -5.08 -5.65
CA ARG A 122 5.01 -3.84 -5.76
C ARG A 122 6.43 -4.11 -6.26
N PHE A 123 7.05 -5.18 -5.78
CA PHE A 123 8.36 -5.61 -6.26
C PHE A 123 8.36 -5.88 -7.77
N LEU A 124 7.35 -6.60 -8.29
CA LEU A 124 7.22 -6.85 -9.72
C LEU A 124 6.93 -5.58 -10.54
N GLU A 125 6.09 -4.67 -10.03
CA GLU A 125 5.83 -3.37 -10.67
C GLU A 125 7.10 -2.53 -10.80
N VAL A 126 7.90 -2.43 -9.73
CA VAL A 126 9.18 -1.70 -9.73
C VAL A 126 10.15 -2.33 -10.72
N LEU A 127 10.23 -3.66 -10.77
CA LEU A 127 11.11 -4.34 -11.71
C LEU A 127 10.68 -4.13 -13.16
N ALA A 128 9.39 -4.21 -13.47
CA ALA A 128 8.86 -3.95 -14.81
C ALA A 128 9.10 -2.50 -15.24
N ASP A 129 8.93 -1.55 -14.32
CA ASP A 129 9.18 -0.13 -14.54
C ASP A 129 10.67 0.17 -14.77
N TYR A 130 11.57 -0.50 -14.04
CA TYR A 130 13.01 -0.48 -14.34
C TYR A 130 13.32 -1.05 -15.73
N GLU A 131 12.82 -2.24 -16.05
CA GLU A 131 13.05 -2.93 -17.33
C GLU A 131 12.53 -2.10 -18.52
N SER A 132 11.43 -1.37 -18.33
CA SER A 132 10.86 -0.47 -19.35
C SER A 132 11.64 0.83 -19.55
N GLY A 133 12.53 1.20 -18.62
CA GLY A 133 13.22 2.49 -18.59
C GLY A 133 12.44 3.61 -17.89
N GLY A 134 11.19 3.37 -17.47
CA GLY A 134 10.32 4.40 -16.86
C GLY A 134 10.89 5.03 -15.59
N ILE A 135 11.63 4.27 -14.77
CA ILE A 135 12.34 4.83 -13.60
C ILE A 135 13.39 5.86 -14.02
N THR A 136 14.16 5.56 -15.07
CA THR A 136 15.20 6.45 -15.58
C THR A 136 14.60 7.74 -16.13
N GLU A 137 13.53 7.63 -16.93
CA GLU A 137 12.84 8.79 -17.50
C GLU A 137 12.29 9.72 -16.41
N ARG A 138 11.60 9.17 -15.40
CA ARG A 138 11.07 9.97 -14.29
C ARG A 138 12.15 10.62 -13.44
N LEU A 139 13.23 9.90 -13.14
CA LEU A 139 14.36 10.49 -12.41
C LEU A 139 14.98 11.64 -13.22
N GLN A 140 15.10 11.51 -14.54
CA GLN A 140 15.62 12.57 -15.39
C GLN A 140 14.71 13.80 -15.39
N GLU A 141 13.38 13.61 -15.44
CA GLU A 141 12.40 14.69 -15.32
C GLU A 141 12.50 15.39 -13.96
N GLU A 142 12.52 14.64 -12.87
CA GLU A 142 12.61 15.19 -11.51
C GLU A 142 13.92 15.94 -11.26
N PHE A 143 15.05 15.44 -11.77
CA PHE A 143 16.32 16.16 -11.69
C PHE A 143 16.32 17.44 -12.53
N SER A 144 15.65 17.45 -13.68
CA SER A 144 15.54 18.62 -14.56
C SER A 144 14.67 19.74 -13.97
N GLN A 145 13.81 19.42 -12.99
CA GLN A 145 13.02 20.40 -12.24
C GLN A 145 13.82 21.09 -11.14
N ILE A 146 15.04 20.62 -10.84
CA ILE A 146 15.89 21.29 -9.87
C ILE A 146 16.51 22.51 -10.55
N ASP A 147 16.04 23.70 -10.16
CA ASP A 147 16.58 24.97 -10.65
C ASP A 147 18.11 24.95 -10.55
N GLY A 148 18.77 25.27 -11.66
CA GLY A 148 20.23 25.36 -11.72
C GLY A 148 20.97 24.03 -11.75
N ILE A 149 20.32 22.88 -11.97
CA ILE A 149 20.96 21.59 -12.25
C ILE A 149 20.48 21.05 -13.61
N GLU A 150 21.40 20.86 -14.56
CA GLU A 150 21.14 20.12 -15.80
C GLU A 150 21.83 18.77 -15.74
N VAL A 151 21.09 17.69 -15.96
CA VAL A 151 21.59 16.31 -15.93
C VAL A 151 21.51 15.70 -17.32
N GLU A 152 22.64 15.21 -17.84
CA GLU A 152 22.66 14.41 -19.07
C GLU A 152 23.21 13.00 -18.82
N GLY A 153 22.79 12.07 -19.68
CA GLY A 153 23.23 10.67 -19.65
C GLY A 153 22.99 9.99 -18.31
N LEU A 154 21.82 10.24 -17.70
CA LEU A 154 21.39 9.56 -16.49
C LEU A 154 21.32 8.05 -16.76
N LYS A 155 21.99 7.28 -15.90
CA LYS A 155 22.01 5.82 -15.94
C LYS A 155 21.61 5.29 -14.57
N VAL A 156 20.61 4.42 -14.57
CA VAL A 156 20.11 3.72 -13.39
C VAL A 156 20.44 2.24 -13.55
N GLU A 157 21.12 1.67 -12.57
CA GLU A 157 21.50 0.25 -12.55
C GLU A 157 21.05 -0.39 -11.24
N ILE A 158 20.71 -1.68 -11.27
CA ILE A 158 20.47 -2.48 -10.05
C ILE A 158 21.74 -3.28 -9.75
N GLU A 159 22.41 -2.98 -8.64
CA GLU A 159 23.62 -3.68 -8.19
C GLU A 159 23.32 -5.12 -7.73
N ASN A 160 22.22 -5.33 -7.01
CA ASN A 160 21.84 -6.64 -6.47
C ASN A 160 20.94 -7.45 -7.43
N MET A 161 21.20 -7.37 -8.74
CA MET A 161 20.35 -8.00 -9.77
C MET A 161 20.18 -9.51 -9.58
N GLU A 162 21.22 -10.21 -9.12
CA GLU A 162 21.13 -11.66 -8.86
C GLU A 162 20.10 -11.99 -7.76
N GLU A 163 20.03 -11.17 -6.70
CA GLU A 163 19.04 -11.33 -5.63
C GLU A 163 17.64 -10.95 -6.11
N VAL A 164 17.53 -9.92 -6.95
CA VAL A 164 16.28 -9.48 -7.56
C VAL A 164 15.70 -10.61 -8.44
N GLU A 165 16.51 -11.25 -9.28
CA GLU A 165 16.07 -12.37 -10.11
C GLU A 165 15.70 -13.62 -9.29
N LYS A 166 16.46 -13.93 -8.23
CA LYS A 166 16.07 -14.99 -7.27
C LYS A 166 14.72 -14.69 -6.63
N THR A 167 14.47 -13.43 -6.28
CA THR A 167 13.19 -12.99 -5.69
C THR A 167 12.06 -13.08 -6.70
N LYS A 168 12.26 -12.60 -7.94
CA LYS A 168 11.32 -12.73 -9.07
C LYS A 168 10.97 -14.19 -9.33
N ALA A 169 11.96 -15.07 -9.39
CA ALA A 169 11.75 -16.51 -9.58
C ALA A 169 10.98 -17.14 -8.41
N ALA A 170 11.27 -16.74 -7.17
CA ALA A 170 10.53 -17.19 -6.00
C ALA A 170 9.06 -16.73 -6.04
N ILE A 171 8.80 -15.48 -6.44
CA ILE A 171 7.45 -14.94 -6.65
C ILE A 171 6.73 -15.75 -7.74
N ASN A 172 7.33 -15.91 -8.92
CA ASN A 172 6.74 -16.66 -10.03
C ASN A 172 6.46 -18.12 -9.65
N LYS A 173 7.34 -18.76 -8.87
CA LYS A 173 7.12 -20.12 -8.35
C LYS A 173 5.98 -20.20 -7.34
N ARG A 174 5.74 -19.14 -6.56
CA ARG A 174 4.58 -19.01 -5.67
C ARG A 174 3.29 -18.81 -6.47
N GLU A 175 3.34 -18.03 -7.55
CA GLU A 175 2.21 -17.78 -8.46
C GLU A 175 1.88 -18.98 -9.36
N SER A 176 2.87 -19.81 -9.70
CA SER A 176 2.70 -21.00 -10.55
C SER A 176 2.24 -22.25 -9.77
N LYS A 177 2.09 -22.18 -8.44
CA LYS A 177 1.50 -23.28 -7.68
C LYS A 177 0.01 -23.38 -8.03
N PRO A 178 -0.53 -24.58 -8.26
CA PRO A 178 -1.98 -24.73 -8.41
C PRO A 178 -2.65 -24.11 -7.19
N ILE A 179 -3.67 -23.29 -7.45
CA ILE A 179 -4.50 -22.66 -6.43
C ILE A 179 -5.31 -23.76 -5.74
N THR A 180 -4.68 -24.50 -4.84
CA THR A 180 -5.32 -25.51 -3.99
C THR A 180 -4.86 -25.45 -2.54
N GLU A 181 -3.80 -24.70 -2.20
CA GLU A 181 -3.33 -24.60 -0.82
C GLU A 181 -2.92 -23.16 -0.44
N ARG A 182 -3.50 -22.64 0.64
CA ARG A 182 -3.22 -21.30 1.19
C ARG A 182 -1.77 -21.21 1.71
N THR A 183 -1.08 -20.11 1.45
CA THR A 183 0.26 -19.86 2.01
C THR A 183 0.21 -19.64 3.54
N GLU A 184 1.32 -19.85 4.25
CA GLU A 184 1.37 -19.64 5.71
C GLU A 184 0.91 -18.25 6.14
N PHE A 185 1.36 -17.19 5.44
CA PHE A 185 0.86 -15.83 5.67
C PHE A 185 -0.68 -15.72 5.55
N GLN A 186 -1.29 -16.40 4.57
CA GLN A 186 -2.74 -16.37 4.42
C GLN A 186 -3.41 -17.13 5.56
N LYS A 187 -2.86 -18.28 5.98
CA LYS A 187 -3.33 -19.04 7.14
C LYS A 187 -3.28 -18.20 8.42
N GLU A 188 -2.16 -17.53 8.68
CA GLU A 188 -1.99 -16.60 9.81
C GLU A 188 -2.99 -15.45 9.73
N ARG A 189 -3.12 -14.82 8.56
CA ARG A 189 -4.09 -13.74 8.37
C ARG A 189 -5.51 -14.19 8.65
N LEU A 190 -5.91 -15.36 8.18
CA LEU A 190 -7.25 -15.90 8.45
C LEU A 190 -7.47 -16.25 9.91
N ALA A 191 -6.44 -16.72 10.62
CA ALA A 191 -6.52 -16.97 12.05
C ALA A 191 -6.78 -15.66 12.82
N ILE A 192 -6.14 -14.56 12.41
CA ILE A 192 -6.41 -13.23 12.97
C ILE A 192 -7.85 -12.80 12.66
N GLU A 193 -8.28 -12.85 11.40
CA GLU A 193 -9.66 -12.50 11.00
C GLU A 193 -10.69 -13.32 11.78
N LYS A 194 -10.45 -14.63 11.93
CA LYS A 194 -11.27 -15.53 12.74
C LYS A 194 -11.38 -15.05 14.18
N SER A 195 -10.25 -14.76 14.82
CA SER A 195 -10.25 -14.27 16.20
C SER A 195 -11.02 -12.96 16.37
N VAL A 196 -10.95 -12.06 15.39
CA VAL A 196 -11.67 -10.79 15.41
C VAL A 196 -13.17 -11.03 15.26
N LEU A 197 -13.59 -11.77 14.24
CA LEU A 197 -15.01 -12.04 13.98
C LEU A 197 -15.66 -12.80 15.14
N GLU A 198 -15.03 -13.84 15.66
CA GLU A 198 -15.55 -14.63 16.79
C GLU A 198 -15.64 -13.81 18.08
N ARG A 199 -14.74 -12.83 18.28
CA ARG A 199 -14.82 -11.90 19.42
C ARG A 199 -15.94 -10.87 19.24
N CYS A 200 -16.13 -10.35 18.03
CA CYS A 200 -17.15 -9.34 17.74
C CYS A 200 -18.57 -9.93 17.69
N TRP A 201 -18.71 -11.17 17.24
CA TRP A 201 -19.98 -11.88 17.12
C TRP A 201 -19.91 -13.30 17.71
N PRO A 202 -19.75 -13.45 19.05
CA PRO A 202 -19.59 -14.75 19.68
C PRO A 202 -20.76 -15.69 19.41
N GLY A 203 -20.46 -16.90 18.95
CA GLY A 203 -21.47 -17.93 18.64
C GLY A 203 -22.33 -17.63 17.40
N GLN A 204 -22.00 -16.60 16.62
CA GLN A 204 -22.76 -16.20 15.42
C GLN A 204 -21.95 -16.33 14.12
N VAL A 205 -20.69 -16.77 14.22
CA VAL A 205 -19.77 -16.92 13.09
C VAL A 205 -19.54 -18.40 12.80
N THR A 206 -19.73 -18.81 11.54
CA THR A 206 -19.47 -20.17 11.07
C THR A 206 -18.47 -20.15 9.93
N TRP A 207 -17.38 -20.90 10.07
CA TRP A 207 -16.38 -21.10 9.02
C TRP A 207 -16.68 -22.40 8.27
N ILE A 208 -16.84 -22.32 6.95
CA ILE A 208 -17.16 -23.45 6.07
C ILE A 208 -15.97 -23.66 5.15
N ASP A 209 -15.49 -24.90 5.09
CA ASP A 209 -14.33 -25.31 4.30
C ASP A 209 -13.08 -24.39 4.47
N PRO A 210 -12.55 -24.24 5.70
CA PRO A 210 -11.41 -23.36 5.95
C PRO A 210 -10.11 -23.80 5.25
N ALA A 211 -10.06 -25.03 4.72
CA ALA A 211 -8.91 -25.57 4.01
C ALA A 211 -9.01 -25.41 2.47
N GLY A 212 -10.22 -25.20 1.94
CA GLY A 212 -10.50 -25.06 0.50
C GLY A 212 -11.15 -23.73 0.14
N GLU A 213 -12.36 -23.78 -0.44
CA GLU A 213 -13.16 -22.60 -0.80
C GLU A 213 -13.78 -21.99 0.46
N SER A 214 -12.95 -21.33 1.27
CA SER A 214 -13.38 -20.87 2.57
C SER A 214 -14.50 -19.85 2.46
N LYS A 215 -15.61 -20.16 3.11
CA LYS A 215 -16.77 -19.29 3.26
C LYS A 215 -16.91 -18.96 4.74
N VAL A 216 -17.32 -17.74 5.03
CA VAL A 216 -17.60 -17.29 6.39
C VAL A 216 -19.04 -16.83 6.45
N GLU A 217 -19.83 -17.43 7.32
CA GLU A 217 -21.19 -17.00 7.59
C GLU A 217 -21.25 -16.24 8.89
N VAL A 218 -21.97 -15.12 8.90
CA VAL A 218 -22.20 -14.29 10.09
C VAL A 218 -23.68 -14.01 10.22
N SER A 219 -24.26 -14.50 11.32
CA SER A 219 -25.64 -14.19 11.70
C SER A 219 -25.71 -12.81 12.35
N LEU A 220 -26.55 -11.92 11.81
CA LEU A 220 -26.70 -10.55 12.29
C LEU A 220 -28.16 -10.26 12.67
N ILE A 221 -28.34 -9.35 13.62
CA ILE A 221 -29.64 -8.83 14.02
C ILE A 221 -29.67 -7.34 13.70
N THR A 222 -30.67 -6.91 12.95
CA THR A 222 -30.92 -5.50 12.63
C THR A 222 -31.55 -4.77 13.82
N ASN A 223 -31.59 -3.45 13.78
CA ASN A 223 -32.19 -2.64 14.85
C ASN A 223 -33.70 -2.95 15.05
N ASN A 224 -34.38 -3.46 14.03
CA ASN A 224 -35.77 -3.92 14.10
C ASN A 224 -35.93 -5.34 14.69
N GLY A 225 -34.84 -5.97 15.14
CA GLY A 225 -34.86 -7.33 15.72
C GLY A 225 -34.90 -8.46 14.69
N ASN A 226 -34.87 -8.14 13.39
CA ASN A 226 -34.89 -9.11 12.32
C ASN A 226 -33.52 -9.78 12.13
N ARG A 227 -33.52 -11.11 12.04
CA ARG A 227 -32.31 -11.93 11.89
C ARG A 227 -32.00 -12.22 10.43
N TYR A 228 -30.76 -11.96 10.04
CA TYR A 228 -30.20 -12.25 8.73
C TYR A 228 -28.93 -13.10 8.86
N CYS A 229 -28.52 -13.72 7.76
CA CYS A 229 -27.20 -14.31 7.64
C CYS A 229 -26.50 -13.77 6.39
N LEU A 230 -25.30 -13.26 6.58
CA LEU A 230 -24.39 -12.87 5.50
C LEU A 230 -23.39 -13.99 5.28
N ARG A 231 -23.09 -14.30 4.02
CA ARG A 231 -22.01 -15.21 3.65
C ARG A 231 -20.96 -14.46 2.85
N LEU A 232 -19.72 -14.57 3.31
CA LEU A 232 -18.52 -14.07 2.64
C LEU A 232 -17.85 -15.24 1.93
N TYR A 233 -17.49 -15.04 0.66
CA TYR A 233 -16.71 -15.99 -0.13
C TYR A 233 -15.28 -15.49 -0.22
N LEU A 234 -14.35 -16.24 0.36
CA LEU A 234 -12.95 -15.86 0.37
C LEU A 234 -12.27 -16.44 -0.87
N GLU A 235 -11.83 -15.56 -1.76
CA GLU A 235 -11.02 -15.97 -2.90
C GLU A 235 -9.72 -16.64 -2.41
N PRO A 236 -9.16 -17.60 -3.18
CA PRO A 236 -8.00 -18.37 -2.74
C PRO A 236 -6.74 -17.55 -2.45
N ASP A 237 -6.66 -16.34 -3.02
CA ASP A 237 -5.57 -15.37 -2.85
C ASP A 237 -5.86 -14.34 -1.75
N PHE A 238 -6.93 -14.47 -0.95
CA PHE A 238 -7.21 -13.58 0.19
C PHE A 238 -5.95 -13.43 1.08
N PRO A 239 -5.53 -12.21 1.47
CA PRO A 239 -6.28 -10.95 1.44
C PRO A 239 -6.07 -10.08 0.19
N TYR A 240 -5.48 -10.58 -0.89
CA TYR A 240 -5.17 -9.74 -2.06
C TYR A 240 -6.40 -9.41 -2.90
N SER A 241 -7.34 -10.34 -3.01
CA SER A 241 -8.67 -10.08 -3.59
C SER A 241 -9.73 -9.86 -2.51
N ALA A 242 -10.66 -8.96 -2.82
CA ALA A 242 -11.82 -8.69 -1.98
C ALA A 242 -12.75 -9.92 -1.97
N PRO A 243 -13.32 -10.29 -0.81
CA PRO A 243 -14.33 -11.33 -0.77
C PRO A 243 -15.64 -10.85 -1.40
N ASP A 244 -16.42 -11.78 -1.93
CA ASP A 244 -17.82 -11.50 -2.24
C ASP A 244 -18.67 -11.63 -0.98
N MET A 245 -19.73 -10.83 -0.90
CA MET A 245 -20.71 -10.89 0.20
C MET A 245 -22.12 -11.06 -0.36
N VAL A 246 -22.86 -12.02 0.19
CA VAL A 246 -24.25 -12.27 -0.16
C VAL A 246 -25.13 -12.34 1.07
N VAL A 247 -26.44 -12.12 0.89
CA VAL A 247 -27.45 -12.40 1.92
C VAL A 247 -27.94 -13.84 1.73
N CYS A 248 -27.46 -14.77 2.58
CA CYS A 248 -27.82 -16.20 2.46
C CYS A 248 -29.04 -16.60 3.29
N SER A 249 -29.46 -15.77 4.24
CA SER A 249 -30.72 -15.95 4.98
C SER A 249 -31.34 -14.60 5.33
N SER A 250 -32.65 -14.50 5.20
CA SER A 250 -33.45 -13.29 5.45
C SER A 250 -34.85 -13.69 5.97
N PRO A 251 -35.50 -12.88 6.83
CA PRO A 251 -36.86 -13.12 7.28
C PRO A 251 -37.90 -13.00 6.15
N SER A 252 -37.64 -12.10 5.20
CA SER A 252 -38.46 -11.91 4.00
C SER A 252 -37.72 -12.40 2.76
N PRO A 253 -38.40 -12.92 1.72
CA PRO A 253 -37.75 -13.29 0.47
C PRO A 253 -36.89 -12.14 -0.07
N MET A 254 -35.65 -12.45 -0.45
CA MET A 254 -34.80 -11.45 -1.07
C MET A 254 -35.37 -11.06 -2.43
N PRO A 255 -35.36 -9.76 -2.78
CA PRO A 255 -35.78 -9.33 -4.10
C PRO A 255 -34.81 -9.86 -5.15
N SER A 256 -35.34 -10.17 -6.34
CA SER A 256 -34.57 -10.62 -7.49
C SER A 256 -33.88 -9.43 -8.20
N TRP A 257 -33.12 -8.63 -7.44
CA TRP A 257 -32.39 -7.50 -7.99
C TRP A 257 -31.14 -7.98 -8.74
N GLY A 258 -30.85 -7.32 -9.86
CA GLY A 258 -29.64 -7.55 -10.64
C GLY A 258 -28.47 -6.72 -10.11
N VAL A 259 -27.63 -6.24 -11.02
CA VAL A 259 -26.65 -5.20 -10.70
C VAL A 259 -27.39 -3.86 -10.68
N ASP A 260 -27.37 -3.18 -9.54
CA ASP A 260 -28.09 -1.92 -9.35
C ASP A 260 -27.34 -1.03 -8.34
N GLY A 261 -26.99 0.18 -8.78
CA GLY A 261 -26.25 1.15 -7.98
C GLY A 261 -27.07 1.72 -6.82
N ASP A 262 -28.36 2.01 -7.04
CA ASP A 262 -29.25 2.61 -6.03
C ASP A 262 -29.66 1.60 -4.95
N LYS A 263 -29.60 0.30 -5.30
CA LYS A 263 -29.77 -0.82 -4.36
C LYS A 263 -28.46 -1.36 -3.79
N HIS A 264 -27.32 -0.89 -4.28
CA HIS A 264 -25.99 -1.41 -3.93
C HIS A 264 -25.88 -2.95 -4.09
N THR A 265 -26.42 -3.49 -5.18
CA THR A 265 -26.36 -4.92 -5.50
C THR A 265 -25.43 -5.21 -6.68
N LEU A 266 -24.81 -6.39 -6.68
CA LEU A 266 -23.80 -6.81 -7.66
C LEU A 266 -24.23 -8.11 -8.38
N GLY A 267 -25.53 -8.33 -8.55
CA GLY A 267 -26.08 -9.56 -9.14
C GLY A 267 -26.24 -10.68 -8.11
N ASN A 268 -25.97 -11.92 -8.51
CA ASN A 268 -26.18 -13.11 -7.67
C ASN A 268 -24.93 -14.01 -7.64
N ARG A 269 -24.70 -14.68 -6.51
CA ARG A 269 -23.70 -15.75 -6.35
C ARG A 269 -24.37 -16.92 -5.62
N ASP A 270 -24.28 -18.12 -6.19
CA ASP A 270 -24.93 -19.35 -5.70
C ASP A 270 -26.45 -19.19 -5.42
N GLY A 271 -27.14 -18.39 -6.23
CA GLY A 271 -28.58 -18.11 -6.06
C GLY A 271 -28.91 -17.12 -4.94
N PHE A 272 -27.92 -16.54 -4.27
CA PHE A 272 -28.10 -15.49 -3.27
C PHE A 272 -27.78 -14.11 -3.83
N LEU A 273 -28.50 -13.10 -3.35
CA LEU A 273 -28.29 -11.71 -3.73
C LEU A 273 -26.92 -11.23 -3.24
N LYS A 274 -26.08 -10.81 -4.18
CA LYS A 274 -24.75 -10.25 -3.92
C LYS A 274 -24.86 -8.76 -3.64
N ILE A 275 -24.26 -8.31 -2.55
CA ILE A 275 -24.32 -6.91 -2.09
C ILE A 275 -22.93 -6.28 -2.10
N CYS A 276 -22.88 -4.99 -2.43
CA CYS A 276 -21.64 -4.22 -2.51
C CYS A 276 -21.14 -3.82 -1.12
N HIS A 277 -19.82 -3.89 -0.88
CA HIS A 277 -19.20 -3.45 0.37
C HIS A 277 -18.01 -2.50 0.16
N CYS A 278 -17.28 -2.64 -0.93
CA CYS A 278 -16.26 -1.69 -1.37
C CYS A 278 -16.13 -1.68 -2.89
N ARG A 279 -15.52 -0.62 -3.44
CA ARG A 279 -15.07 -0.64 -4.84
C ARG A 279 -13.82 -1.52 -4.95
N PRO A 280 -13.63 -2.29 -6.04
CA PRO A 280 -12.45 -3.13 -6.20
C PRO A 280 -11.13 -2.35 -6.08
N SER A 281 -11.08 -1.11 -6.58
CA SER A 281 -9.90 -0.23 -6.50
C SER A 281 -9.59 0.28 -5.09
N SER A 282 -10.52 0.16 -4.15
CA SER A 282 -10.36 0.58 -2.75
C SER A 282 -9.98 -0.57 -1.82
N TRP A 283 -10.06 -1.82 -2.29
CA TRP A 283 -9.63 -2.97 -1.51
C TRP A 283 -8.11 -2.99 -1.40
N THR A 284 -7.60 -3.27 -0.20
CA THR A 284 -6.18 -3.48 0.03
C THR A 284 -5.99 -4.71 0.90
N SER A 285 -4.79 -5.27 0.90
CA SER A 285 -4.44 -6.35 1.82
C SER A 285 -4.55 -5.94 3.30
N SER A 286 -4.74 -4.66 3.63
CA SER A 286 -5.00 -4.21 5.01
C SER A 286 -6.49 -4.19 5.40
N SER A 287 -7.41 -4.28 4.42
CA SER A 287 -8.86 -4.33 4.66
C SER A 287 -9.26 -5.63 5.36
N THR A 288 -10.21 -5.58 6.31
CA THR A 288 -10.55 -6.73 7.17
C THR A 288 -11.91 -7.34 6.85
N LEU A 289 -12.15 -8.59 7.22
CA LEU A 289 -13.48 -9.20 7.12
C LEU A 289 -14.48 -8.52 8.05
N TYR A 290 -14.01 -7.96 9.17
CA TYR A 290 -14.83 -7.14 10.06
C TYR A 290 -15.44 -5.94 9.31
N ASP A 291 -14.63 -5.21 8.52
CA ASP A 291 -15.11 -4.07 7.74
C ASP A 291 -16.18 -4.50 6.72
N VAL A 292 -15.97 -5.63 6.05
CA VAL A 292 -16.92 -6.21 5.09
C VAL A 292 -18.25 -6.54 5.78
N VAL A 293 -18.21 -7.25 6.92
CA VAL A 293 -19.42 -7.59 7.69
C VAL A 293 -20.15 -6.35 8.18
N MET A 294 -19.42 -5.32 8.62
CA MET A 294 -20.03 -4.05 9.05
C MET A 294 -20.72 -3.31 7.91
N LYS A 295 -20.12 -3.30 6.70
CA LYS A 295 -20.78 -2.78 5.49
C LYS A 295 -22.05 -3.57 5.18
N GLY A 296 -22.00 -4.90 5.29
CA GLY A 296 -23.17 -5.75 5.12
C GLY A 296 -24.27 -5.47 6.15
N ARG A 297 -23.91 -5.28 7.43
CA ARG A 297 -24.87 -4.88 8.46
C ARG A 297 -25.58 -3.58 8.11
N LEU A 298 -24.84 -2.57 7.67
CA LEU A 298 -25.43 -1.29 7.26
C LEU A 298 -26.35 -1.43 6.04
N TRP A 299 -25.98 -2.28 5.08
CA TRP A 299 -26.84 -2.62 3.95
C TRP A 299 -28.16 -3.26 4.43
N LEU A 300 -28.12 -4.18 5.40
CA LEU A 300 -29.31 -4.80 5.97
C LEU A 300 -30.23 -3.78 6.67
N GLU A 301 -29.66 -2.80 7.40
CA GLU A 301 -30.46 -1.71 7.99
C GLU A 301 -31.13 -0.84 6.91
N ALA A 302 -30.42 -0.54 5.82
CA ALA A 302 -31.00 0.19 4.69
C ALA A 302 -32.09 -0.63 3.98
N TYR A 303 -31.92 -1.95 3.88
CA TYR A 303 -32.91 -2.85 3.32
C TYR A 303 -34.18 -2.90 4.18
N GLU A 304 -34.06 -2.92 5.51
CA GLU A 304 -35.21 -2.76 6.41
C GLU A 304 -35.92 -1.42 6.20
N GLY A 305 -35.17 -0.33 6.03
CA GLY A 305 -35.71 0.98 5.65
C GLY A 305 -36.48 0.96 4.32
N TYR A 306 -35.95 0.25 3.32
CA TYR A 306 -36.64 0.01 2.05
C TYR A 306 -37.93 -0.79 2.24
N LEU A 307 -37.92 -1.87 3.02
CA LEU A 307 -39.13 -2.66 3.29
C LEU A 307 -40.24 -1.84 3.95
N MET A 308 -39.87 -0.92 4.84
CA MET A 308 -40.83 -0.06 5.53
C MET A 308 -41.37 1.08 4.66
N THR A 309 -40.59 1.61 3.72
CA THR A 309 -40.90 2.90 3.06
C THR A 309 -40.98 2.84 1.53
N GLY A 310 -40.45 1.79 0.91
CA GLY A 310 -40.27 1.67 -0.54
C GLY A 310 -39.14 2.54 -1.12
N LYS A 311 -38.44 3.36 -0.33
CA LYS A 311 -37.35 4.23 -0.80
C LYS A 311 -36.06 3.45 -1.05
N ASP A 312 -35.28 3.86 -2.05
CA ASP A 312 -34.02 3.21 -2.40
C ASP A 312 -32.98 3.20 -1.27
N LEU A 313 -32.14 2.17 -1.26
CA LEU A 313 -31.15 1.94 -0.22
C LEU A 313 -30.15 3.10 -0.13
N SER A 314 -29.77 3.70 -1.26
CA SER A 314 -28.91 4.88 -1.28
C SER A 314 -29.47 6.08 -0.51
N THR A 315 -30.79 6.13 -0.25
CA THR A 315 -31.40 7.16 0.62
C THR A 315 -31.00 6.98 2.09
N PHE A 316 -30.77 5.75 2.52
CA PHE A 316 -30.41 5.40 3.89
C PHE A 316 -28.89 5.27 4.07
N LEU A 317 -28.19 4.84 3.01
CA LEU A 317 -26.73 4.70 3.00
C LEU A 317 -25.98 6.04 2.82
N VAL A 318 -26.68 7.19 2.84
CA VAL A 318 -26.06 8.53 2.74
C VAL A 318 -25.02 8.77 3.83
N VAL A 319 -25.21 8.20 5.02
CA VAL A 319 -24.24 8.29 6.14
C VAL A 319 -22.92 7.54 5.83
N MET A 320 -22.92 6.63 4.84
CA MET A 320 -21.73 5.90 4.40
C MET A 320 -20.90 6.64 3.34
N LYS A 321 -21.37 7.79 2.83
CA LYS A 321 -20.60 8.65 1.90
C LYS A 321 -19.46 9.43 2.57
N LEU A 322 -19.38 9.44 3.91
CA LEU A 322 -18.36 10.22 4.64
C LEU A 322 -16.97 9.57 4.69
N ARG A 323 -16.80 8.36 4.13
CA ARG A 323 -15.51 7.63 4.12
C ARG A 323 -15.35 6.76 2.86
N GLU A 324 -15.79 7.25 1.70
CA GLU A 324 -15.37 6.72 0.39
C GLU A 324 -14.14 7.46 -0.12
#